data_AF-A0A537M7D1-F1
#
_entry.id   AF-A0A537M7D1-F1
#
_cell.length_a   1.000
_cell.length_b   1.000
_cell.length_c   1.000
_cell.angle_alpha   90.00
_cell.angle_beta   90.00
_cell.angle_gamma   90.00
#
_symmetry.space_group_name_H-M   'P 1'
#
loop_
_entity.id
_entity.type
_entity.pdbx_description
1 polymer ?
#
loop_
_entity_poly.entity_id
_entity_poly.type
_entity_poly.pdbx_seq_one_letter_code
_entity_poly.pdbx_strand_id
1 'polypeptide(L)'
;MAHRLRSAILAGEAAPPVAPTSLEECRRKAEAPVGAQDRRTAAQRRSDRHRGLVDHASILLRGKRALVRVANVSKGGITVESSIAPDVGESVSVDVDGTPVAGTVRWARRGRIGIDLG
;
A
#
# COMPACT_ATOMS: atom_id res chain seq x y z
N MET A 1 -8.68 -23.59 -28.56
CA MET A 1 -9.96 -22.91 -28.80
C MET A 1 -10.70 -22.79 -27.47
N ALA A 2 -11.32 -21.63 -27.27
CA ALA A 2 -11.81 -21.08 -26.02
C ALA A 2 -12.92 -21.88 -25.30
N HIS A 3 -13.32 -21.34 -24.14
CA HIS A 3 -14.57 -21.54 -23.39
C HIS A 3 -14.54 -22.66 -22.32
N ARG A 4 -14.95 -22.47 -21.04
CA ARG A 4 -15.92 -21.54 -20.44
C ARG A 4 -15.60 -21.21 -18.98
N LEU A 5 -15.20 -19.97 -18.77
CA LEU A 5 -15.78 -19.13 -17.73
C LEU A 5 -17.32 -19.15 -17.93
N ARG A 6 -18.13 -19.86 -17.12
CA ARG A 6 -19.54 -19.49 -16.76
C ARG A 6 -20.47 -20.47 -16.03
N SER A 7 -20.20 -21.77 -15.85
CA SER A 7 -21.30 -22.67 -15.43
C SER A 7 -21.12 -23.26 -14.04
N ALA A 8 -21.60 -22.57 -13.00
CA ALA A 8 -22.29 -23.13 -11.81
C ALA A 8 -22.25 -22.21 -10.57
N ILE A 9 -22.91 -21.05 -10.58
CA ILE A 9 -23.69 -20.55 -9.42
C ILE A 9 -24.93 -19.81 -9.97
N LEU A 10 -25.68 -20.52 -10.80
CA LEU A 10 -27.00 -20.14 -11.26
C LEU A 10 -27.99 -20.89 -10.38
N ALA A 11 -28.46 -20.22 -9.32
CA ALA A 11 -29.68 -20.50 -8.54
C ALA A 11 -29.60 -19.60 -7.30
N GLY A 12 -30.09 -18.36 -7.37
CA GLY A 12 -31.47 -18.02 -6.94
C GLY A 12 -31.37 -17.48 -5.50
N GLU A 13 -31.89 -16.32 -5.11
CA GLU A 13 -32.93 -15.45 -5.64
C GLU A 13 -32.60 -14.00 -5.28
N ALA A 14 -33.06 -13.09 -6.14
CA ALA A 14 -33.08 -11.67 -5.89
C ALA A 14 -34.22 -11.33 -4.91
N ALA A 15 -33.88 -10.66 -3.80
CA ALA A 15 -34.83 -9.86 -3.04
C ALA A 15 -34.60 -8.37 -3.39
N PRO A 16 -35.66 -7.54 -3.49
CA PRO A 16 -35.59 -6.24 -4.15
C PRO A 16 -34.76 -5.23 -3.36
N PRO A 17 -34.18 -4.21 -4.02
CA PRO A 17 -33.52 -3.12 -3.32
C PRO A 17 -34.61 -2.28 -2.65
N VAL A 18 -34.80 -2.46 -1.34
CA VAL A 18 -35.57 -1.50 -0.55
C VAL A 18 -34.70 -0.26 -0.42
N ALA A 19 -35.03 0.78 -1.18
CA ALA A 19 -34.36 2.07 -1.09
C ALA A 19 -34.54 2.62 0.33
N PRO A 20 -33.48 3.17 0.96
CA PRO A 20 -33.62 3.78 2.28
C PRO A 20 -34.43 5.07 2.15
N THR A 21 -35.66 5.04 2.63
CA THR A 21 -36.45 6.25 2.90
C THR A 21 -35.97 6.82 4.23
N SER A 22 -35.28 7.96 4.16
CA SER A 22 -34.79 8.79 5.28
C SER A 22 -33.33 8.60 5.71
N LEU A 23 -32.72 9.75 6.00
CA LEU A 23 -31.29 9.99 6.23
C LEU A 23 -30.83 9.72 7.69
N GLU A 24 -31.68 9.15 8.56
CA GLU A 24 -31.44 9.26 10.01
C GLU A 24 -31.04 7.99 10.78
N GLU A 25 -31.23 6.77 10.27
CA GLU A 25 -31.04 5.56 11.09
C GLU A 25 -29.69 4.85 10.93
N CYS A 26 -28.58 5.60 10.85
CA CYS A 26 -27.21 5.05 10.86
C CYS A 26 -26.71 4.63 12.26
N ARG A 27 -27.55 4.56 13.29
CA ARG A 27 -27.04 4.58 14.68
C ARG A 27 -27.72 3.65 15.69
N ARG A 28 -27.80 2.34 15.42
CA ARG A 28 -27.44 1.27 16.40
C ARG A 28 -27.75 -0.15 15.94
N LYS A 29 -26.81 -1.04 16.29
CA LYS A 29 -26.93 -2.49 16.51
C LYS A 29 -27.22 -3.39 15.31
N ALA A 30 -26.22 -4.19 14.91
CA ALA A 30 -26.33 -5.65 14.89
C ALA A 30 -24.93 -6.28 14.74
N GLU A 31 -24.64 -7.23 15.62
CA GLU A 31 -23.42 -8.02 15.68
C GLU A 31 -23.54 -9.27 14.79
N ALA A 32 -22.43 -9.59 14.10
CA ALA A 32 -21.91 -10.92 13.70
C ALA A 32 -22.68 -11.78 12.67
N PRO A 33 -22.09 -12.87 12.11
CA PRO A 33 -20.67 -13.20 11.84
C PRO A 33 -20.44 -13.66 10.37
N VAL A 34 -19.30 -13.35 9.75
CA VAL A 34 -18.91 -14.04 8.49
C VAL A 34 -17.40 -14.27 8.41
N GLY A 35 -17.03 -15.54 8.60
CA GLY A 35 -16.23 -16.33 7.66
C GLY A 35 -14.87 -15.78 7.21
N ALA A 36 -13.82 -16.43 7.72
CA ALA A 36 -12.49 -16.59 7.14
C ALA A 36 -12.24 -15.86 5.81
N GLN A 37 -11.80 -14.61 5.91
CA GLN A 37 -11.12 -13.93 4.83
C GLN A 37 -9.90 -13.28 5.46
N ASP A 38 -8.72 -13.67 4.97
CA ASP A 38 -7.44 -12.98 5.15
C ASP A 38 -7.53 -11.56 4.58
N ARG A 39 -8.34 -10.73 5.23
CA ARG A 39 -8.21 -9.29 5.21
C ARG A 39 -7.00 -9.01 6.08
N ARG A 40 -5.81 -9.00 5.48
CA ARG A 40 -4.70 -8.20 5.99
C ARG A 40 -5.21 -6.77 6.09
N THR A 41 -5.76 -6.44 7.26
CA THR A 41 -6.38 -5.18 7.61
C THR A 41 -5.34 -4.09 7.38
N ALA A 42 -5.49 -3.36 6.27
CA ALA A 42 -4.64 -2.21 5.93
C ALA A 42 -4.69 -1.10 7.01
N ALA A 43 -5.56 -1.24 8.01
CA ALA A 43 -5.79 -0.29 9.10
C ALA A 43 -4.78 -0.37 10.26
N GLN A 44 -3.89 -1.38 10.33
CA GLN A 44 -2.82 -1.42 11.34
C GLN A 44 -1.50 -0.82 10.85
N ARG A 45 -1.57 0.27 10.06
CA ARG A 45 -0.39 1.07 9.69
C ARG A 45 -0.51 2.50 10.20
N ARG A 46 -0.85 2.67 11.48
CA ARG A 46 -0.75 3.95 12.20
C ARG A 46 0.70 4.17 12.62
N SER A 47 1.55 4.50 11.66
CA SER A 47 2.75 5.27 11.94
C SER A 47 2.51 6.65 11.35
N ASP A 48 2.74 7.69 12.15
CA ASP A 48 2.59 9.08 11.71
C ASP A 48 3.40 9.31 10.45
N ARG A 49 2.68 9.60 9.37
CA ARG A 49 3.25 9.87 8.05
C ARG A 49 3.53 11.36 7.97
N HIS A 50 4.79 11.74 8.13
CA HIS A 50 5.23 13.14 8.02
C HIS A 50 5.30 13.54 6.55
N ARG A 51 4.15 13.86 5.95
CA ARG A 51 4.09 14.41 4.60
C ARG A 51 4.68 15.83 4.62
N GLY A 52 5.67 16.11 3.77
CA GLY A 52 6.25 17.44 3.57
C GLY A 52 7.40 17.83 4.52
N LEU A 53 7.88 16.91 5.38
CA LEU A 53 9.10 17.16 6.17
C LEU A 53 10.37 16.97 5.32
N VAL A 54 10.28 16.10 4.32
CA VAL A 54 11.38 15.72 3.44
C VAL A 54 10.84 15.71 2.01
N ASP A 55 11.39 16.56 1.15
CA ASP A 55 11.00 16.63 -0.26
C ASP A 55 11.82 15.69 -1.14
N HIS A 56 13.10 15.52 -0.81
CA HIS A 56 14.06 14.75 -1.59
C HIS A 56 14.96 13.89 -0.70
N ALA A 57 15.47 12.80 -1.27
CA ALA A 57 16.48 11.94 -0.68
C ALA A 57 17.48 11.51 -1.76
N SER A 58 18.73 11.28 -1.38
CA SER A 58 19.69 10.56 -2.22
C SER A 58 19.59 9.07 -1.92
N ILE A 59 19.47 8.24 -2.95
CA ILE A 59 19.58 6.78 -2.82
C ILE A 59 20.83 6.27 -3.52
N LEU A 60 21.47 5.25 -2.95
CA LEU A 60 22.54 4.48 -3.58
C LEU A 60 22.04 3.06 -3.84
N LEU A 61 21.90 2.70 -5.11
CA LEU A 61 21.44 1.39 -5.57
C LEU A 61 22.39 0.89 -6.66
N ARG A 62 22.89 -0.35 -6.55
CA ARG A 62 23.84 -0.94 -7.53
C ARG A 62 25.06 -0.04 -7.79
N GLY A 63 25.55 0.65 -6.75
CA GLY A 63 26.66 1.62 -6.86
C GLY A 63 26.32 2.94 -7.56
N LYS A 64 25.06 3.17 -7.96
CA LYS A 64 24.61 4.40 -8.62
C LYS A 64 23.82 5.26 -7.64
N ARG A 65 24.24 6.52 -7.49
CA ARG A 65 23.54 7.51 -6.68
C ARG A 65 22.46 8.22 -7.50
N ALA A 66 21.27 8.37 -6.94
CA ALA A 66 20.16 9.08 -7.58
C ALA A 66 19.44 9.97 -6.56
N LEU A 67 19.15 11.21 -6.95
CA LEU A 67 18.26 12.08 -6.19
C LEU A 67 16.82 11.73 -6.55
N VAL A 68 16.01 11.43 -5.54
CA VAL A 68 14.62 10.98 -5.70
C VAL A 68 13.69 11.84 -4.87
N ARG A 69 12.45 12.00 -5.35
CA ARG A 69 11.40 12.69 -4.58
C ARG A 69 10.86 11.76 -3.51
N VAL A 70 10.68 12.28 -2.30
CA VAL A 70 10.10 11.53 -1.20
C VAL A 70 8.58 11.71 -1.20
N ALA A 71 7.85 10.63 -1.42
CA ALA A 71 6.39 10.66 -1.42
C ALA A 71 5.80 10.48 -0.01
N ASN A 72 6.50 9.73 0.85
CA ASN A 72 6.04 9.44 2.21
C ASN A 72 7.19 8.95 3.11
N VAL A 73 7.23 9.41 4.36
CA VAL A 73 8.14 8.92 5.41
C VAL A 73 7.30 8.39 6.57
N SER A 74 7.73 7.28 7.16
CA SER A 74 7.14 6.66 8.36
C SER A 74 8.26 6.11 9.25
N LYS A 75 7.94 5.69 10.48
CA LYS A 75 8.94 5.23 11.45
C LYS A 75 9.82 4.07 10.95
N GLY A 76 9.27 3.16 10.14
CA GLY A 76 9.99 1.97 9.65
C GLY A 76 10.38 2.05 8.16
N GLY A 77 10.07 3.13 7.46
CA GLY A 77 10.34 3.14 6.04
C GLY A 77 9.92 4.39 5.29
N ILE A 78 10.36 4.43 4.04
CA ILE A 78 10.22 5.56 3.13
C ILE A 78 9.66 5.08 1.78
N THR A 79 8.85 5.91 1.15
CA THR A 79 8.40 5.71 -0.23
C THR A 79 8.95 6.84 -1.08
N VAL A 80 9.63 6.49 -2.16
CA VAL A 80 10.24 7.44 -3.09
C VAL A 80 9.68 7.27 -4.49
N GLU A 81 9.68 8.36 -5.25
CA GLU A 81 9.38 8.36 -6.68
C GLU A 81 10.68 8.28 -7.47
N SER A 82 10.78 7.28 -8.34
CA SER A 82 11.96 7.04 -9.16
C SER A 82 11.59 6.24 -10.40
N SER A 83 12.27 6.52 -11.51
CA SER A 83 12.23 5.69 -12.73
C SER A 83 13.08 4.43 -12.62
N ILE A 84 13.88 4.30 -11.56
CA ILE A 84 14.68 3.11 -11.29
C ILE A 84 13.74 1.94 -10.96
N ALA A 85 13.97 0.79 -11.58
CA ALA A 85 13.25 -0.44 -11.32
C ALA A 85 14.16 -1.41 -10.54
N PRO A 86 14.22 -1.30 -9.19
CA PRO A 86 14.95 -2.26 -8.37
C PRO A 86 14.20 -3.58 -8.23
N ASP A 87 14.93 -4.62 -7.85
CA ASP A 87 14.34 -5.90 -7.48
C ASP A 87 13.87 -5.88 -6.02
N VAL A 88 12.81 -6.63 -5.71
CA VAL A 88 12.37 -6.78 -4.31
C VAL A 88 13.42 -7.56 -3.53
N GLY A 89 13.75 -7.09 -2.33
CA GLY A 89 14.81 -7.64 -1.49
C GLY A 89 16.17 -7.00 -1.72
N GLU A 90 16.31 -6.12 -2.70
CA GLU A 90 17.57 -5.45 -2.99
C GLU A 90 17.94 -4.43 -1.90
N SER A 91 19.22 -4.40 -1.54
CA SER A 91 19.78 -3.43 -0.59
C SER A 91 19.93 -2.06 -1.23
N VAL A 92 19.51 -1.03 -0.50
CA VAL A 92 19.60 0.37 -0.90
C VAL A 92 20.09 1.19 0.29
N SER A 93 20.97 2.16 0.05
CA SER A 93 21.28 3.17 1.08
C SER A 93 20.44 4.42 0.78
N VAL A 94 19.78 4.96 1.80
CA VAL A 94 18.94 6.15 1.71
C VAL A 94 19.54 7.24 2.59
N ASP A 95 19.73 8.42 2.02
CA ASP A 95 20.33 9.58 2.67
C ASP A 95 19.37 10.77 2.50
N VAL A 96 18.83 11.25 3.61
CA VAL A 96 17.82 12.31 3.65
C VAL A 96 18.44 13.65 4.06
N ASP A 97 19.37 13.63 5.02
CA ASP A 97 19.91 14.80 5.71
C ASP A 97 21.44 14.72 5.91
N GLY A 98 22.13 13.93 5.09
CA GLY A 98 23.56 13.68 5.21
C GLY A 98 23.90 12.43 6.02
N THR A 99 22.90 11.73 6.57
CA THR A 99 23.07 10.47 7.28
C THR A 99 22.55 9.29 6.44
N PRO A 100 23.44 8.48 5.83
CA PRO A 100 23.01 7.31 5.07
C PRO A 100 22.50 6.20 5.99
N VAL A 101 21.30 5.71 5.71
CA VAL A 101 20.65 4.58 6.40
C VAL A 101 20.53 3.42 5.41
N ALA A 102 20.88 2.21 5.85
CA ALA A 102 20.68 1.02 5.04
C ALA A 102 19.19 0.63 5.03
N GLY A 103 18.69 0.19 3.90
CA GLY A 103 17.32 -0.26 3.73
C GLY A 103 17.19 -1.37 2.70
N THR A 104 16.00 -1.95 2.67
CA THR A 104 15.65 -3.04 1.75
C THR A 104 14.43 -2.67 0.93
N VAL A 105 14.50 -2.88 -0.38
CA VAL A 105 13.36 -2.69 -1.28
C VAL A 105 12.28 -3.73 -0.96
N ARG A 106 11.08 -3.28 -0.59
CA ARG A 106 9.94 -4.17 -0.29
C ARG A 106 8.98 -4.32 -1.46
N TRP A 107 8.90 -3.31 -2.30
CA TRP A 107 8.08 -3.30 -3.52
C TRP A 107 8.54 -2.18 -4.45
N ALA A 108 8.39 -2.41 -5.76
CA ALA A 108 8.54 -1.39 -6.80
C ALA A 108 7.34 -1.48 -7.75
N ARG A 109 6.59 -0.39 -7.92
CA ARG A 109 5.45 -0.33 -8.85
C ARG A 109 5.12 1.10 -9.24
N ARG A 110 4.73 1.31 -10.50
CA ARG A 110 4.23 2.61 -11.01
C ARG A 110 5.18 3.79 -10.69
N GLY A 111 6.48 3.60 -10.91
CA GLY A 111 7.49 4.64 -10.64
C GLY A 111 7.69 4.97 -9.16
N ARG A 112 7.26 4.09 -8.26
CA ARG A 112 7.43 4.23 -6.81
C ARG A 112 8.11 3.01 -6.23
N ILE A 113 8.93 3.26 -5.22
CA ILE A 113 9.70 2.25 -4.50
C ILE A 113 9.38 2.41 -3.02
N GLY A 114 8.98 1.33 -2.37
CA GLY A 114 8.86 1.27 -0.93
C GLY A 114 10.10 0.61 -0.33
N ILE A 115 10.73 1.33 0.60
CA ILE A 115 11.97 0.93 1.26
C ILE A 115 11.69 0.79 2.75
N ASP A 116 12.08 -0.34 3.31
CA ASP A 116 12.10 -0.62 4.74
C ASP A 116 13.47 -0.25 5.30
N LEU A 117 13.53 0.51 6.40
CA LEU A 117 14.78 1.04 6.96
C LEU A 117 15.25 0.30 8.22
N GLY A 118 14.56 -0.78 8.61
CA GLY A 118 14.83 -1.55 9.83
C GLY A 118 13.91 -1.21 11.00
#